data_AF-A0A7S4U9T5-F1
#
_entry.id   AF-A0A7S4U9T5-F1
#
_cell.length_a   1.000
_cell.length_b   1.000
_cell.length_c   1.000
_cell.angle_alpha   90.00
_cell.angle_beta   90.00
_cell.angle_gamma   90.00
#
_symmetry.space_group_name_H-M   'P 1'
#
loop_
_entity.id
_entity.type
_entity.pdbx_description
1 polymer ?
#
loop_
_entity_poly.entity_id
_entity_poly.type
_entity_poly.pdbx_seq_one_letter_code
_entity_poly.pdbx_strand_id
1 'polypeptide(L)'
;PRPFSLEPAAPPSLPRTAAMADFQAAGPHGGAIAAGSHAAMLEVVKDIVQAEYRERLLSCAKDACERIDGLVLSALRQLPPDLREMPAREALQLLGGSLADGDQTGRRVGRSAGTAVDSGHAAIPPPMAGGVSSEHPQHPLAWLMPTYAVGRWACDRCSEQFEGPSYHCAVCSFDLCGACWSSTAGLDGSRSPSDKRRQDGRAPSGPQAGKQKRPRPDLEAAGTPAGTSEGGVPVDPGTLERMEELEHKTQDLAEFCRILDGAPQRLETMPAEQRRMFMKRASDTCQRMVMNHRADRGGA
;
A
#
# COMPACT_ATOMS: atom_id res chain seq x y z
N PRO A 1 -12.20 -18.68 -14.82
CA PRO A 1 -12.18 -17.21 -14.75
C PRO A 1 -10.85 -16.73 -14.16
N ARG A 2 -9.97 -16.18 -15.01
CA ARG A 2 -8.65 -15.70 -14.58
C ARG A 2 -8.81 -14.48 -13.65
N PRO A 3 -8.11 -14.40 -12.51
CA PRO A 3 -8.14 -13.22 -11.66
C PRO A 3 -7.45 -12.06 -12.39
N PHE A 4 -8.07 -10.89 -12.34
CA PHE A 4 -7.44 -9.62 -12.72
C PHE A 4 -6.41 -9.30 -11.63
N SER A 5 -5.15 -9.68 -11.87
CA SER A 5 -4.02 -9.20 -11.08
C SER A 5 -3.81 -7.72 -11.40
N LEU A 6 -4.29 -6.84 -10.52
CA LEU A 6 -3.89 -5.44 -10.52
C LEU A 6 -2.53 -5.37 -9.80
N GLU A 7 -1.46 -5.61 -10.55
CA GLU A 7 -0.11 -5.16 -10.14
C GLU A 7 -0.19 -3.65 -9.86
N PRO A 8 0.39 -3.13 -8.76
CA PRO A 8 0.67 -1.70 -8.69
C PRO A 8 1.68 -1.41 -9.79
N ALA A 9 1.21 -0.80 -10.89
CA ALA A 9 2.08 -0.39 -11.99
C ALA A 9 3.25 0.40 -11.38
N ALA A 10 4.47 -0.12 -11.56
CA ALA A 10 5.67 0.63 -11.27
C ALA A 10 5.51 2.01 -11.91
N PRO A 11 5.85 3.11 -11.21
CA PRO A 11 5.71 4.45 -11.77
C PRO A 11 6.39 4.44 -13.14
N PRO A 12 5.70 4.87 -14.22
CA PRO A 12 6.26 4.80 -15.55
C PRO A 12 7.61 5.50 -15.51
N SER A 13 8.67 4.74 -15.83
CA SER A 13 10.01 5.30 -16.00
C SER A 13 9.91 6.33 -17.11
N LEU A 14 9.94 7.60 -16.71
CA LEU A 14 9.71 8.73 -17.60
C LEU A 14 10.63 8.59 -18.82
N PRO A 15 10.12 8.72 -20.06
CA PRO A 15 10.98 9.00 -21.19
C PRO A 15 11.64 10.34 -20.87
N ARG A 16 12.95 10.27 -20.60
CA ARG A 16 13.83 11.43 -20.41
C ARG A 16 13.68 12.27 -21.67
N THR A 17 12.80 13.26 -21.64
CA THR A 17 12.41 14.03 -22.82
C THR A 17 13.66 14.62 -23.44
N ALA A 18 13.96 14.22 -24.68
CA ALA A 18 15.07 14.70 -25.48
C ALA A 18 15.00 16.21 -25.84
N ALA A 19 14.09 16.96 -25.22
CA ALA A 19 13.84 18.37 -25.47
C ALA A 19 14.87 19.33 -24.84
N MET A 20 15.92 18.82 -24.17
CA MET A 20 16.99 19.66 -23.62
C MET A 20 18.30 19.62 -24.44
N ALA A 21 18.32 18.99 -25.62
CA ALA A 21 19.56 18.83 -26.39
C ALA A 21 19.92 20.01 -27.33
N ASP A 22 18.99 20.91 -27.65
CA ASP A 22 19.20 21.89 -28.75
C ASP A 22 19.53 23.34 -28.31
N PHE A 23 19.85 23.58 -27.03
CA PHE A 23 20.14 24.94 -26.53
C PHE A 23 21.65 25.27 -26.39
N GLN A 24 22.53 24.68 -27.22
CA GLN A 24 23.98 24.94 -27.19
C GLN A 24 24.55 25.26 -28.58
N ALA A 25 24.20 26.39 -29.17
CA ALA A 25 24.96 26.98 -30.29
C ALA A 25 24.61 28.46 -30.54
N ALA A 26 24.84 29.36 -29.57
CA ALA A 26 24.86 30.80 -29.85
C ALA A 26 25.96 31.48 -29.03
N GLY A 27 26.83 32.22 -29.74
CA GLY A 27 28.11 32.73 -29.26
C GLY A 27 28.04 33.89 -28.25
N PRO A 28 29.22 34.41 -27.86
CA PRO A 28 29.40 35.27 -26.70
C PRO A 28 29.13 36.74 -27.06
N HIS A 29 27.89 37.18 -26.91
CA HIS A 29 27.58 38.61 -26.78
C HIS A 29 26.95 38.86 -25.41
N GLY A 30 27.82 39.24 -24.47
CA GLY A 30 27.44 39.69 -23.14
C GLY A 30 26.76 41.06 -23.20
N GLY A 31 25.56 41.15 -22.62
CA GLY A 31 24.83 42.40 -22.50
C GLY A 31 23.42 42.21 -21.95
N ALA A 32 23.31 42.20 -20.62
CA ALA A 32 22.11 42.63 -19.87
C ALA A 32 20.74 42.00 -20.23
N ILE A 33 20.62 40.67 -20.27
CA ILE A 33 19.33 39.94 -20.37
C ILE A 33 18.94 39.24 -19.05
N ALA A 34 19.57 39.61 -17.92
CA ALA A 34 19.61 38.72 -16.76
C ALA A 34 18.33 38.63 -15.89
N ALA A 35 17.46 39.65 -15.86
CA ALA A 35 16.30 39.64 -14.95
C ALA A 35 15.02 39.05 -15.56
N GLY A 36 14.74 39.34 -16.84
CA GLY A 36 13.53 38.85 -17.50
C GLY A 36 13.55 37.33 -17.77
N SER A 37 14.74 36.77 -17.98
CA SER A 37 14.90 35.34 -18.29
C SER A 37 14.59 34.42 -17.11
N HIS A 38 14.85 34.85 -15.87
CA HIS A 38 14.61 34.02 -14.68
C HIS A 38 13.11 33.91 -14.38
N ALA A 39 12.37 35.01 -14.47
CA ALA A 39 10.91 35.00 -14.29
C ALA A 39 10.22 34.12 -15.34
N ALA A 40 10.66 34.19 -16.61
CA ALA A 40 10.15 33.32 -17.67
C ALA A 40 10.44 31.84 -17.38
N MET A 41 11.64 31.51 -16.89
CA MET A 41 12.00 30.15 -16.52
C MET A 41 11.15 29.63 -15.35
N LEU A 42 10.89 30.45 -14.33
CA LEU A 42 10.05 30.07 -13.20
C LEU A 42 8.61 29.77 -13.60
N GLU A 43 8.02 30.58 -14.49
CA GLU A 43 6.67 30.28 -14.99
C GLU A 43 6.63 28.98 -15.80
N VAL A 44 7.64 28.70 -16.62
CA VAL A 44 7.73 27.41 -17.34
C VAL A 44 7.84 26.23 -16.37
N VAL A 45 8.69 26.33 -15.34
CA VAL A 45 8.82 25.26 -14.33
C VAL A 45 7.50 25.04 -13.58
N LYS A 46 6.82 26.12 -13.20
CA LYS A 46 5.53 26.08 -12.52
C LYS A 46 4.45 25.43 -13.40
N ASP A 47 4.40 25.76 -14.68
CA ASP A 47 3.46 25.15 -15.64
C ASP A 47 3.71 23.64 -15.79
N ILE A 48 4.98 23.22 -15.89
CA ILE A 48 5.36 21.81 -15.96
C ILE A 48 4.94 21.06 -14.68
N VAL A 49 5.28 21.58 -13.51
CA VAL A 49 4.93 20.96 -12.22
C VAL A 49 3.41 20.89 -12.05
N GLN A 50 2.69 21.95 -12.45
CA GLN A 50 1.23 21.97 -12.36
C GLN A 50 0.58 20.97 -13.32
N ALA A 51 1.10 20.83 -14.54
CA ALA A 51 0.64 19.82 -15.50
C ALA A 51 0.87 18.41 -14.97
N GLU A 52 2.07 18.11 -14.46
CA GLU A 52 2.41 16.80 -13.91
C GLU A 52 1.53 16.45 -12.70
N TYR A 53 1.32 17.42 -11.79
CA TYR A 53 0.46 17.21 -10.63
C TYR A 53 -0.99 16.92 -11.03
N ARG A 54 -1.54 17.64 -12.03
CA ARG A 54 -2.88 17.37 -12.56
C ARG A 54 -2.98 15.99 -13.19
N GLU A 55 -1.99 15.57 -13.96
CA GLU A 55 -1.96 14.25 -14.58
C GLU A 55 -1.94 13.13 -13.53
N ARG A 56 -1.08 13.25 -12.50
CA ARG A 56 -1.02 12.30 -11.38
C ARG A 56 -2.35 12.23 -10.63
N LEU A 57 -2.97 13.38 -10.33
CA LEU A 57 -4.28 13.41 -9.68
C LEU A 57 -5.36 12.70 -10.50
N LEU A 58 -5.41 12.95 -11.81
CA LEU A 58 -6.37 12.29 -12.71
C LEU A 58 -6.13 10.78 -12.80
N SER A 59 -4.87 10.35 -12.85
CA SER A 59 -4.52 8.91 -12.80
C SER A 59 -5.00 8.27 -11.50
N CYS A 60 -4.68 8.87 -10.35
CA CYS A 60 -5.12 8.33 -9.05
C CYS A 60 -6.65 8.29 -8.93
N ALA A 61 -7.35 9.31 -9.45
CA ALA A 61 -8.81 9.34 -9.46
C ALA A 61 -9.37 8.19 -10.31
N LYS A 62 -8.78 7.93 -11.49
CA LYS A 62 -9.16 6.83 -12.36
C LYS A 62 -8.97 5.47 -11.68
N ASP A 63 -7.81 5.23 -11.09
CA ASP A 63 -7.50 3.98 -10.38
C ASP A 63 -8.42 3.76 -9.16
N ALA A 64 -8.83 4.84 -8.50
CA ALA A 64 -9.81 4.77 -7.41
C ALA A 64 -11.20 4.40 -7.93
N CYS A 65 -11.65 5.00 -9.04
CA CYS A 65 -12.91 4.63 -9.69
C CYS A 65 -12.92 3.16 -10.12
N GLU A 66 -11.86 2.67 -10.76
CA GLU A 66 -11.74 1.26 -11.17
C GLU A 66 -11.79 0.30 -9.97
N ARG A 67 -11.20 0.68 -8.84
CA ARG A 67 -11.30 -0.10 -7.59
C ARG A 67 -12.71 -0.11 -7.02
N ILE A 68 -13.41 1.02 -7.02
CA ILE A 68 -14.81 1.10 -6.59
C ILE A 68 -15.69 0.24 -7.49
N ASP A 69 -15.51 0.31 -8.82
CA ASP A 69 -16.24 -0.52 -9.77
C ASP A 69 -16.00 -2.01 -9.53
N GLY A 70 -14.75 -2.41 -9.24
CA GLY A 70 -14.41 -3.79 -8.87
C GLY A 70 -15.13 -4.25 -7.59
N LEU A 71 -15.23 -3.40 -6.58
CA LEU A 71 -15.96 -3.68 -5.34
C LEU A 71 -17.47 -3.78 -5.59
N VAL A 72 -18.04 -2.85 -6.36
CA VAL A 72 -19.46 -2.84 -6.72
C VAL A 72 -19.82 -4.10 -7.51
N LEU A 73 -19.04 -4.45 -8.53
CA LEU A 73 -19.25 -5.68 -9.30
C LEU A 73 -19.16 -6.93 -8.42
N SER A 74 -18.22 -6.95 -7.47
CA SER A 74 -18.08 -8.07 -6.53
C SER A 74 -19.29 -8.18 -5.60
N ALA A 75 -19.78 -7.06 -5.08
CA ALA A 75 -20.99 -7.01 -4.26
C ALA A 75 -22.23 -7.47 -5.06
N LEU A 76 -22.39 -7.00 -6.30
CA LEU A 76 -23.48 -7.41 -7.18
C LEU A 76 -23.46 -8.92 -7.45
N ARG A 77 -22.28 -9.53 -7.61
CA ARG A 77 -22.16 -10.99 -7.80
C ARG A 77 -22.58 -11.81 -6.58
N GLN A 78 -22.48 -11.23 -5.38
CA GLN A 78 -22.90 -11.89 -4.14
C GLN A 78 -24.42 -11.82 -3.92
N LEU A 79 -25.15 -11.01 -4.70
CA LEU A 79 -26.60 -10.93 -4.59
C LEU A 79 -27.28 -12.20 -5.16
N PRO A 80 -28.36 -12.67 -4.52
CA PRO A 80 -29.26 -13.68 -5.08
C PRO A 80 -29.69 -13.33 -6.52
N PRO A 81 -29.90 -14.33 -7.41
CA PRO A 81 -30.28 -14.11 -8.81
C PRO A 81 -31.50 -13.19 -8.95
N ASP A 82 -32.53 -13.42 -8.12
CA ASP A 82 -33.77 -12.64 -8.15
C ASP A 82 -33.56 -11.15 -7.88
N LEU A 83 -32.57 -10.80 -7.04
CA LEU A 83 -32.20 -9.41 -6.76
C LEU A 83 -31.29 -8.80 -7.83
N ARG A 84 -30.60 -9.62 -8.64
CA ARG A 84 -29.76 -9.13 -9.76
C ARG A 84 -30.59 -8.75 -10.98
N GLU A 85 -31.70 -9.43 -11.21
CA GLU A 85 -32.62 -9.12 -12.31
C GLU A 85 -33.60 -8.00 -11.97
N MET A 86 -33.72 -7.67 -10.68
CA MET A 86 -34.58 -6.60 -10.20
C MET A 86 -34.02 -5.21 -10.58
N PRO A 87 -34.84 -4.29 -11.10
CA PRO A 87 -34.41 -2.91 -11.35
C PRO A 87 -33.84 -2.26 -10.08
N ALA A 88 -32.71 -1.56 -10.21
CA ALA A 88 -32.02 -0.95 -9.06
C ALA A 88 -32.94 -0.08 -8.19
N ARG A 89 -33.93 0.59 -8.80
CA ARG A 89 -34.93 1.41 -8.10
C ARG A 89 -35.79 0.59 -7.14
N GLU A 90 -36.21 -0.61 -7.54
CA GLU A 90 -37.03 -1.51 -6.71
C GLU A 90 -36.18 -2.17 -5.62
N ALA A 91 -34.97 -2.62 -5.97
CA ALA A 91 -34.02 -3.17 -5.01
C ALA A 91 -33.67 -2.17 -3.89
N LEU A 92 -33.48 -0.90 -4.24
CA LEU A 92 -33.25 0.18 -3.26
C LEU A 92 -34.48 0.51 -2.42
N GLN A 93 -35.70 0.34 -2.95
CA GLN A 93 -36.92 0.52 -2.15
C GLN A 93 -37.09 -0.58 -1.10
N LEU A 94 -36.73 -1.83 -1.43
CA LEU A 94 -36.71 -2.93 -0.45
C LEU A 94 -35.70 -2.67 0.69
N LEU A 95 -34.54 -2.09 0.37
CA LEU A 95 -33.53 -1.72 1.37
C LEU A 95 -33.90 -0.44 2.15
N GLY A 96 -34.51 0.54 1.47
CA GLY A 96 -34.86 1.85 2.03
C GLY A 96 -36.08 1.83 2.95
N GLY A 97 -37.00 0.88 2.78
CA GLY A 97 -38.21 0.77 3.61
C GLY A 97 -37.95 0.41 5.08
N SER A 98 -36.77 -0.14 5.40
CA SER A 98 -36.42 -0.58 6.77
C SER A 98 -35.84 0.53 7.65
N LEU A 99 -35.33 1.62 7.07
CA LEU A 99 -34.67 2.69 7.83
C LEU A 99 -35.61 3.79 8.34
N ALA A 100 -36.88 3.79 7.92
CA ALA A 100 -37.85 4.81 8.30
C ALA A 100 -38.70 4.47 9.55
N ASP A 101 -38.71 3.21 10.02
CA ASP A 101 -39.51 2.77 11.18
C ASP A 101 -38.67 2.67 12.47
N GLY A 102 -37.80 3.66 12.66
CA GLY A 102 -37.05 3.87 13.90
C GLY A 102 -37.86 4.61 14.96
N ASP A 103 -39.11 4.19 15.23
CA ASP A 103 -39.82 4.65 16.42
C ASP A 103 -40.36 3.46 17.24
N GLN A 104 -39.73 3.30 18.41
CA GLN A 104 -40.26 2.74 19.64
C GLN A 104 -41.29 1.60 19.54
N THR A 105 -40.83 0.38 19.82
CA THR A 105 -41.42 -0.40 20.93
C THR A 105 -40.51 -1.57 21.27
N GLY A 106 -39.91 -1.51 22.47
CA GLY A 106 -39.23 -2.65 23.03
C GLY A 106 -40.17 -3.85 23.16
N ARG A 107 -39.74 -5.02 22.69
CA ARG A 107 -40.33 -6.28 23.14
C ARG A 107 -39.29 -7.39 23.20
N ARG A 108 -38.89 -7.66 24.44
CA ARG A 108 -38.35 -8.93 24.92
C ARG A 108 -39.28 -10.08 24.48
N VAL A 109 -38.83 -10.98 23.61
CA VAL A 109 -39.18 -12.42 23.52
C VAL A 109 -38.10 -13.04 22.62
N GLY A 110 -37.49 -14.19 22.82
CA GLY A 110 -37.60 -15.26 23.79
C GLY A 110 -36.48 -16.24 23.45
N ARG A 111 -35.93 -16.86 24.48
CA ARG A 111 -34.78 -17.75 24.45
C ARG A 111 -35.24 -19.13 23.97
N SER A 112 -35.00 -19.48 22.72
CA SER A 112 -35.22 -20.84 22.21
C SER A 112 -33.91 -21.63 22.26
N ALA A 113 -33.92 -22.68 23.07
CA ALA A 113 -32.88 -23.68 23.17
C ALA A 113 -32.81 -24.48 21.86
N GLY A 114 -31.65 -24.43 21.19
CA GLY A 114 -31.34 -25.21 20.00
C GLY A 114 -30.13 -26.09 20.28
N THR A 115 -30.35 -27.39 20.10
CA THR A 115 -29.45 -28.52 20.33
C THR A 115 -28.09 -28.40 19.65
N ALA A 116 -27.03 -28.61 20.43
CA ALA A 116 -25.65 -28.72 19.96
C ALA A 116 -25.45 -30.01 19.16
N VAL A 117 -25.05 -29.88 17.90
CA VAL A 117 -24.49 -30.96 17.09
C VAL A 117 -22.98 -30.86 17.18
N ASP A 118 -22.39 -31.86 17.83
CA ASP A 118 -20.96 -32.03 18.05
C ASP A 118 -20.23 -32.28 16.72
N SER A 119 -19.75 -31.20 16.11
CA SER A 119 -18.84 -31.25 14.97
C SER A 119 -17.44 -31.14 15.53
N GLY A 120 -16.70 -32.25 15.60
CA GLY A 120 -15.34 -32.31 16.13
C GLY A 120 -14.44 -31.23 15.53
N HIS A 121 -14.31 -30.11 16.23
CA HIS A 121 -13.40 -29.03 15.90
C HIS A 121 -12.01 -29.48 16.31
N ALA A 122 -11.22 -29.92 15.34
CA ALA A 122 -9.79 -30.10 15.52
C ALA A 122 -9.22 -28.80 16.12
N ALA A 123 -8.55 -28.92 17.26
CA ALA A 123 -8.01 -27.80 18.01
C ALA A 123 -7.19 -26.89 17.09
N ILE A 124 -7.56 -25.60 17.05
CA ILE A 124 -6.86 -24.57 16.30
C ILE A 124 -5.43 -24.49 16.86
N PRO A 125 -4.39 -24.86 16.09
CA PRO A 125 -3.01 -24.76 16.57
C PRO A 125 -2.68 -23.28 16.87
N PRO A 126 -1.78 -23.01 17.84
CA PRO A 126 -1.37 -21.65 18.16
C PRO A 126 -0.84 -20.92 16.91
N PRO A 127 -0.95 -19.58 16.84
CA PRO A 127 -0.51 -18.79 15.70
C PRO A 127 0.98 -19.02 15.46
N MET A 128 1.29 -19.86 14.46
CA MET A 128 2.65 -20.19 14.08
C MET A 128 3.32 -18.94 13.52
N ALA A 129 4.49 -18.59 14.05
CA ALA A 129 5.31 -17.50 13.55
C ALA A 129 5.58 -17.71 12.04
N GLY A 130 5.43 -16.65 11.24
CA GLY A 130 5.67 -16.70 9.80
C GLY A 130 7.10 -17.16 9.44
N GLY A 131 7.28 -17.63 8.21
CA GLY A 131 8.58 -18.13 7.72
C GLY A 131 8.65 -18.14 6.20
N VAL A 132 9.74 -18.68 5.63
CA VAL A 132 9.86 -18.93 4.17
C VAL A 132 9.55 -20.38 3.85
N SER A 133 8.88 -20.65 2.72
CA SER A 133 8.64 -22.00 2.22
C SER A 133 9.71 -22.38 1.20
N SER A 134 10.01 -23.67 1.03
CA SER A 134 10.89 -24.16 -0.05
C SER A 134 10.35 -23.82 -1.44
N GLU A 135 9.04 -23.78 -1.59
CA GLU A 135 8.36 -23.43 -2.85
C GLU A 135 8.35 -21.92 -3.08
N HIS A 136 8.58 -21.13 -2.03
CA HIS A 136 8.58 -19.68 -2.08
C HIS A 136 9.67 -19.06 -1.20
N PRO A 137 10.97 -19.21 -1.58
CA PRO A 137 12.09 -18.82 -0.73
C PRO A 137 12.37 -17.31 -0.73
N GLN A 138 11.76 -16.56 -1.65
CA GLN A 138 12.07 -15.13 -1.86
C GLN A 138 11.40 -14.22 -0.83
N HIS A 139 10.24 -14.63 -0.30
CA HIS A 139 9.47 -13.80 0.62
C HIS A 139 8.90 -14.64 1.77
N PRO A 140 8.79 -14.06 2.98
CA PRO A 140 8.14 -14.71 4.09
C PRO A 140 6.62 -14.80 3.85
N LEU A 141 6.06 -15.92 4.29
CA LEU A 141 4.64 -16.20 4.37
C LEU A 141 4.17 -15.94 5.80
N ALA A 142 3.03 -15.25 5.92
CA ALA A 142 2.38 -14.96 7.20
C ALA A 142 1.04 -15.70 7.28
N TRP A 143 0.72 -16.24 8.46
CA TRP A 143 -0.58 -16.86 8.71
C TRP A 143 -1.63 -15.76 8.90
N LEU A 144 -2.43 -15.51 7.87
CA LEU A 144 -3.42 -14.44 7.88
C LEU A 144 -4.68 -14.87 7.13
N MET A 145 -5.79 -14.19 7.44
CA MET A 145 -7.01 -14.29 6.65
C MET A 145 -6.78 -13.52 5.36
N PRO A 146 -6.64 -14.17 4.20
CA PRO A 146 -6.40 -13.44 2.97
C PRO A 146 -7.64 -12.60 2.62
N THR A 147 -7.41 -11.39 2.12
CA THR A 147 -8.45 -10.36 1.89
C THR A 147 -9.34 -10.62 0.67
N TYR A 148 -9.42 -11.88 0.22
CA TYR A 148 -10.22 -12.25 -0.94
C TYR A 148 -11.71 -11.98 -0.67
N ALA A 149 -12.38 -11.38 -1.66
CA ALA A 149 -13.77 -10.90 -1.56
C ALA A 149 -14.80 -11.98 -1.18
N VAL A 150 -14.46 -13.26 -1.32
CA VAL A 150 -15.36 -14.41 -1.05
C VAL A 150 -14.86 -15.25 0.14
N GLY A 151 -13.74 -14.88 0.77
CA GLY A 151 -13.11 -15.69 1.82
C GLY A 151 -12.59 -17.06 1.34
N ARG A 152 -12.69 -17.33 0.04
CA ARG A 152 -12.21 -18.54 -0.64
C ARG A 152 -10.92 -18.25 -1.37
N TRP A 153 -10.01 -19.22 -1.31
CA TRP A 153 -8.71 -19.16 -1.96
C TRP A 153 -8.28 -20.57 -2.37
N ALA A 154 -7.31 -20.66 -3.28
CA ALA A 154 -6.76 -21.95 -3.71
C ALA A 154 -5.29 -22.03 -3.27
N CYS A 155 -4.89 -23.18 -2.73
CA CYS A 155 -3.49 -23.41 -2.40
C CYS A 155 -2.66 -23.53 -3.67
N ASP A 156 -1.60 -22.74 -3.83
CA ASP A 156 -0.76 -22.74 -5.03
C ASP A 156 -0.01 -24.07 -5.24
N ARG A 157 0.11 -24.89 -4.19
CA ARG A 157 0.78 -26.19 -4.25
C ARG A 157 -0.17 -27.34 -4.61
N CYS A 158 -1.29 -27.49 -3.90
CA CYS A 158 -2.23 -28.60 -4.14
C CYS A 158 -3.42 -28.24 -5.04
N SER A 159 -3.60 -26.95 -5.35
CA SER A 159 -4.73 -26.41 -6.13
C SER A 159 -6.13 -26.64 -5.55
N GLU A 160 -6.22 -27.16 -4.32
CA GLU A 160 -7.50 -27.30 -3.60
C GLU A 160 -8.00 -25.95 -3.10
N GLN A 161 -9.34 -25.78 -3.06
CA GLN A 161 -9.99 -24.58 -2.56
C GLN A 161 -10.28 -24.68 -1.06
N PHE A 162 -9.93 -23.63 -0.33
CA PHE A 162 -10.12 -23.54 1.11
C PHE A 162 -10.89 -22.26 1.47
N GLU A 163 -11.53 -22.29 2.63
CA GLU A 163 -12.09 -21.12 3.32
C GLU A 163 -11.31 -20.89 4.62
N GLY A 164 -11.10 -19.63 5.00
CA GLY A 164 -10.39 -19.28 6.23
C GLY A 164 -8.93 -18.87 6.01
N PRO A 165 -8.07 -18.96 7.04
CA PRO A 165 -6.71 -18.43 7.00
C PRO A 165 -5.78 -19.27 6.12
N SER A 166 -4.85 -18.59 5.45
CA SER A 166 -3.79 -19.18 4.64
C SER A 166 -2.41 -18.74 5.14
N TYR A 167 -1.37 -19.48 4.76
CA TYR A 167 -0.03 -18.92 4.74
C TYR A 167 0.08 -18.07 3.48
N HIS A 168 -0.03 -16.75 3.63
CA HIS A 168 -0.09 -15.79 2.54
C HIS A 168 1.18 -14.96 2.43
N CYS A 169 1.67 -14.78 1.20
CA CYS A 169 2.75 -13.85 0.90
C CYS A 169 2.16 -12.52 0.40
N ALA A 170 2.34 -11.45 1.16
CA ALA A 170 1.84 -10.12 0.79
C ALA A 170 2.51 -9.52 -0.47
N VAL A 171 3.68 -10.02 -0.88
CA VAL A 171 4.44 -9.47 -2.01
C VAL A 171 3.96 -10.01 -3.36
N CYS A 172 3.70 -11.31 -3.43
CA CYS A 172 3.37 -11.99 -4.68
C CYS A 172 2.00 -12.69 -4.67
N SER A 173 1.26 -12.58 -3.57
CA SER A 173 -0.03 -13.24 -3.36
C SER A 173 0.02 -14.76 -3.43
N PHE A 174 1.16 -15.36 -3.07
CA PHE A 174 1.30 -16.82 -2.97
C PHE A 174 0.63 -17.33 -1.69
N ASP A 175 -0.21 -18.36 -1.81
CA ASP A 175 -1.02 -18.94 -0.74
C ASP A 175 -0.76 -20.44 -0.57
N LEU A 176 -0.50 -20.86 0.67
CA LEU A 176 -0.37 -22.26 1.05
C LEU A 176 -1.38 -22.65 2.14
N CYS A 177 -1.99 -23.84 1.99
CA CYS A 177 -2.73 -24.49 3.05
C CYS A 177 -1.82 -25.00 4.16
N GLY A 178 -2.38 -25.14 5.37
CA GLY A 178 -1.62 -25.56 6.54
C GLY A 178 -0.91 -26.91 6.34
N ALA A 179 -1.52 -27.83 5.60
CA ALA A 179 -0.89 -29.11 5.24
C ALA A 179 0.33 -28.91 4.33
N CYS A 180 0.18 -28.14 3.24
CA CYS A 180 1.26 -27.85 2.30
C CYS A 180 2.41 -27.08 2.96
N TRP A 181 2.10 -26.13 3.86
CA TRP A 181 3.08 -25.40 4.63
C TRP A 181 3.90 -26.32 5.54
N SER A 182 3.23 -27.16 6.35
CA SER A 182 3.89 -28.12 7.24
C SER A 182 4.82 -29.08 6.49
N SER A 183 4.43 -29.51 5.29
CA SER A 183 5.29 -30.33 4.42
C SER A 183 6.53 -29.59 3.87
N THR A 184 6.56 -28.25 3.91
CA THR A 184 7.72 -27.44 3.51
C THR A 184 8.55 -26.94 4.69
N ALA A 185 7.91 -26.71 5.85
CA ALA A 185 8.58 -26.33 7.09
C ALA A 185 9.29 -27.52 7.76
N GLY A 186 8.79 -28.73 7.50
CA GLY A 186 9.30 -29.98 8.04
C GLY A 186 10.39 -30.63 7.19
N LEU A 187 11.63 -30.19 7.41
CA LEU A 187 12.81 -31.04 7.60
C LEU A 187 13.11 -32.13 6.55
N ASP A 188 14.21 -31.89 5.84
CA ASP A 188 15.17 -32.80 5.23
C ASP A 188 15.75 -33.89 6.20
N GLY A 189 15.01 -34.33 7.23
CA GLY A 189 15.57 -35.05 8.38
C GLY A 189 14.81 -36.27 8.88
N SER A 190 13.72 -36.71 8.25
CA SER A 190 13.03 -37.95 8.67
C SER A 190 12.51 -38.77 7.49
N ARG A 191 13.44 -39.22 6.64
CA ARG A 191 13.25 -40.52 5.99
C ARG A 191 13.12 -41.58 7.08
N SER A 192 11.94 -42.19 7.17
CA SER A 192 11.72 -43.42 7.92
C SER A 192 12.63 -44.52 7.36
N PRO A 193 13.56 -45.11 8.14
CA PRO A 193 14.38 -46.22 7.69
C PRO A 193 13.59 -47.52 7.85
N SER A 194 12.76 -47.84 6.87
CA SER A 194 12.15 -49.15 6.73
C SER A 194 12.17 -49.59 5.28
N ASP A 195 13.36 -49.64 4.69
CA ASP A 195 13.70 -50.66 3.70
C ASP A 195 15.22 -50.84 3.66
N LYS A 196 15.66 -51.93 4.30
CA LYS A 196 17.05 -52.41 4.28
C LYS A 196 17.32 -53.08 2.93
N ARG A 197 18.21 -52.54 2.11
CA ARG A 197 19.19 -53.39 1.39
C ARG A 197 20.43 -52.62 0.91
N ARG A 198 21.52 -52.88 1.62
CA ARG A 198 22.94 -52.97 1.20
C ARG A 198 23.40 -52.08 0.04
N GLN A 199 24.37 -51.22 0.31
CA GLN A 199 25.76 -51.49 -0.10
C GLN A 199 26.76 -50.60 0.65
N ASP A 200 27.86 -51.25 0.98
CA ASP A 200 28.97 -50.80 1.80
C ASP A 200 29.89 -49.82 1.07
N GLY A 201 30.49 -48.93 1.87
CA GLY A 201 31.88 -48.52 1.71
C GLY A 201 32.15 -47.38 0.74
N ARG A 202 32.60 -46.23 1.26
CA ARG A 202 34.01 -45.79 1.23
C ARG A 202 34.13 -44.33 1.70
N ALA A 203 34.97 -44.10 2.70
CA ALA A 203 35.51 -42.80 3.11
C ALA A 203 36.93 -42.62 2.49
N PRO A 204 37.69 -41.53 2.74
CA PRO A 204 37.38 -40.08 2.76
C PRO A 204 38.43 -39.25 1.96
N SER A 205 38.20 -37.94 1.79
CA SER A 205 39.18 -36.83 1.66
C SER A 205 38.39 -35.59 1.21
N GLY A 206 38.49 -34.40 1.78
CA GLY A 206 39.65 -33.54 2.08
C GLY A 206 39.25 -32.08 1.70
N PRO A 207 39.96 -31.04 2.18
CA PRO A 207 39.38 -29.72 2.49
C PRO A 207 39.68 -28.62 1.44
N GLN A 208 38.95 -27.49 1.49
CA GLN A 208 39.40 -26.09 1.21
C GLN A 208 38.18 -25.14 1.23
N ALA A 209 38.08 -24.14 2.12
CA ALA A 209 38.80 -22.85 2.16
C ALA A 209 38.53 -21.94 0.94
N GLY A 210 37.70 -20.92 1.11
CA GLY A 210 37.44 -19.89 0.10
C GLY A 210 36.76 -18.65 0.69
N LYS A 211 37.56 -17.75 1.27
CA LYS A 211 37.15 -16.38 1.65
C LYS A 211 36.94 -15.56 0.38
N GLN A 212 35.74 -15.01 0.15
CA GLN A 212 35.52 -13.98 -0.86
C GLN A 212 35.24 -12.63 -0.22
N LYS A 213 36.15 -11.70 -0.50
CA LYS A 213 36.25 -10.33 -0.02
C LYS A 213 35.45 -9.46 -1.00
N ARG A 214 34.33 -8.86 -0.56
CA ARG A 214 33.57 -7.90 -1.37
C ARG A 214 34.36 -6.58 -1.50
N PRO A 215 34.48 -6.00 -2.71
CA PRO A 215 35.11 -4.70 -2.90
C PRO A 215 34.18 -3.57 -2.42
N ARG A 216 34.76 -2.57 -1.75
CA ARG A 216 34.14 -1.27 -1.50
C ARG A 216 34.05 -0.49 -2.81
N PRO A 217 32.94 0.18 -3.13
CA PRO A 217 32.94 1.20 -4.17
C PRO A 217 33.54 2.49 -3.60
N ASP A 218 34.56 2.99 -4.28
CA ASP A 218 35.20 4.28 -4.00
C ASP A 218 34.21 5.41 -4.29
N LEU A 219 33.93 6.22 -3.27
CA LEU A 219 33.30 7.53 -3.39
C LEU A 219 34.35 8.49 -3.95
N GLU A 220 34.37 8.65 -5.28
CA GLU A 220 35.09 9.75 -5.90
C GLU A 220 34.39 11.08 -5.59
N ALA A 221 35.19 11.98 -5.02
CA ALA A 221 34.84 13.35 -4.71
C ALA A 221 34.62 14.13 -6.01
N ALA A 222 33.34 14.38 -6.36
CA ALA A 222 32.99 15.34 -7.38
C ALA A 222 33.17 16.75 -6.80
N GLY A 223 33.97 17.54 -7.51
CA GLY A 223 34.49 18.82 -7.06
C GLY A 223 33.44 19.86 -6.70
N THR A 224 33.73 20.59 -5.63
CA THR A 224 33.16 21.88 -5.28
C THR A 224 33.43 22.88 -6.42
N PRO A 225 32.42 23.38 -7.15
CA PRO A 225 32.62 24.52 -8.04
C PRO A 225 32.83 25.77 -7.21
N ALA A 226 33.98 26.42 -7.43
CA ALA A 226 34.35 27.68 -6.83
C ALA A 226 33.31 28.76 -7.12
N GLY A 227 32.86 29.41 -6.03
CA GLY A 227 31.82 30.42 -6.03
C GLY A 227 32.13 31.59 -6.96
N THR A 228 31.24 31.80 -7.93
CA THR A 228 31.08 33.07 -8.61
C THR A 228 30.14 33.91 -7.74
N SER A 229 30.70 34.91 -7.08
CA SER A 229 29.98 35.87 -6.24
C SER A 229 29.18 36.84 -7.12
N GLU A 230 28.02 36.43 -7.60
CA GLU A 230 27.15 37.30 -8.40
C GLU A 230 25.91 37.71 -7.60
N GLY A 231 25.85 39.02 -7.33
CA GLY A 231 24.69 39.84 -7.01
C GLY A 231 23.49 39.13 -6.38
N GLY A 232 23.51 38.96 -5.06
CA GLY A 232 22.32 38.59 -4.31
C GLY A 232 21.22 39.63 -4.54
N VAL A 233 20.23 39.27 -5.35
CA VAL A 233 18.99 40.04 -5.44
C VAL A 233 18.42 40.09 -4.02
N PRO A 234 18.17 41.28 -3.45
CA PRO A 234 17.62 41.39 -2.10
C PRO A 234 16.29 40.64 -2.07
N VAL A 235 16.26 39.53 -1.36
CA VAL A 235 15.05 38.74 -1.15
C VAL A 235 14.10 39.59 -0.32
N ASP A 236 12.88 39.78 -0.82
CA ASP A 236 11.84 40.50 -0.11
C ASP A 236 11.57 39.81 1.25
N PRO A 237 11.56 40.52 2.38
CA PRO A 237 11.36 39.93 3.70
C PRO A 237 10.08 39.09 3.81
N GLY A 238 9.01 39.46 3.11
CA GLY A 238 7.76 38.69 3.09
C GLY A 238 7.87 37.35 2.36
N THR A 239 8.82 37.21 1.43
CA THR A 239 9.10 35.93 0.78
C THR A 239 9.78 34.95 1.74
N LEU A 240 10.67 35.45 2.60
CA LEU A 240 11.40 34.64 3.57
C LEU A 240 10.44 34.11 4.65
N GLU A 241 9.53 34.96 5.15
CA GLU A 241 8.49 34.57 6.11
C GLU A 241 7.54 33.49 5.53
N ARG A 242 7.13 33.62 4.24
CA ARG A 242 6.33 32.57 3.58
C ARG A 242 7.08 31.26 3.40
N MET A 243 8.40 31.30 3.19
CA MET A 243 9.21 30.10 3.08
C MET A 243 9.31 29.37 4.43
N GLU A 244 9.54 30.09 5.52
CA GLU A 244 9.54 29.53 6.88
C GLU A 244 8.17 28.93 7.23
N GLU A 245 7.08 29.61 6.87
CA GLU A 245 5.72 29.10 7.09
C GLU A 245 5.44 27.81 6.28
N LEU A 246 5.89 27.75 5.03
CA LEU A 246 5.78 26.55 4.20
C LEU A 246 6.60 25.39 4.76
N GLU A 247 7.80 25.66 5.29
CA GLU A 247 8.64 24.66 5.92
C GLU A 247 7.97 24.08 7.17
N HIS A 248 7.42 24.94 8.03
CA HIS A 248 6.64 24.50 9.20
C HIS A 248 5.43 23.65 8.79
N LYS A 249 4.66 24.08 7.80
CA LYS A 249 3.49 23.31 7.30
C LYS A 249 3.91 21.96 6.72
N THR A 250 5.05 21.90 6.03
CA THR A 250 5.60 20.66 5.48
C THR A 250 6.02 19.70 6.60
N GLN A 251 6.61 20.24 7.67
CA GLN A 251 6.98 19.48 8.85
C GLN A 251 5.74 18.92 9.58
N ASP A 252 4.70 19.73 9.77
CA ASP A 252 3.43 19.29 10.39
C ASP A 252 2.76 18.16 9.58
N LEU A 253 2.74 18.28 8.24
CA LEU A 253 2.24 17.24 7.35
C LEU A 253 3.06 15.96 7.46
N ALA A 254 4.39 16.06 7.51
CA ALA A 254 5.27 14.90 7.66
C ALA A 254 5.05 14.21 9.02
N GLU A 255 4.87 14.96 10.10
CA GLU A 255 4.53 14.40 11.41
C GLU A 255 3.16 13.72 11.39
N PHE A 256 2.16 14.35 10.77
CA PHE A 256 0.82 13.78 10.64
C PHE A 256 0.83 12.47 9.84
N CYS A 257 1.54 12.42 8.71
CA CYS A 257 1.75 11.17 7.96
C CYS A 257 2.41 10.10 8.84
N ARG A 258 3.42 10.46 9.63
CA ARG A 258 4.08 9.54 10.56
C ARG A 258 3.15 9.01 11.66
N ILE A 259 2.18 9.81 12.11
CA ILE A 259 1.13 9.40 13.06
C ILE A 259 0.15 8.43 12.40
N LEU A 260 -0.17 8.64 11.13
CA LEU A 260 -1.07 7.78 10.35
C LEU A 260 -0.41 6.46 9.94
N ASP A 261 0.90 6.44 9.74
CA ASP A 261 1.67 5.21 9.51
C ASP A 261 1.62 4.31 10.76
N GLY A 262 0.88 3.20 10.64
CA GLY A 262 0.62 2.27 11.74
C GLY A 262 -0.64 2.61 12.57
N ALA A 263 -1.35 3.70 12.24
CA ALA A 263 -2.67 3.96 12.80
C ALA A 263 -3.68 2.83 12.51
N PRO A 264 -3.71 2.17 11.33
CA PRO A 264 -4.68 1.10 11.07
C PRO A 264 -4.59 -0.05 12.07
N GLN A 265 -3.40 -0.63 12.30
CA GLN A 265 -3.24 -1.72 13.27
C GLN A 265 -3.53 -1.26 14.72
N ARG A 266 -3.19 -0.03 15.07
CA ARG A 266 -3.49 0.55 16.39
C ARG A 266 -4.99 0.82 16.57
N LEU A 267 -5.68 1.28 15.54
CA LEU A 267 -7.12 1.53 15.57
C LEU A 267 -7.89 0.23 15.75
N GLU A 268 -7.50 -0.85 15.08
CA GLU A 268 -8.14 -2.16 15.20
C GLU A 268 -8.07 -2.72 16.63
N THR A 269 -6.95 -2.48 17.32
CA THR A 269 -6.75 -2.92 18.71
C THR A 269 -7.35 -1.98 19.75
N MET A 270 -7.77 -0.77 19.36
CA MET A 270 -8.33 0.22 20.29
C MET A 270 -9.82 -0.04 20.60
N PRO A 271 -10.24 0.19 21.87
CA PRO A 271 -11.65 0.24 22.25
C PRO A 271 -12.44 1.24 21.39
N ALA A 272 -13.72 0.95 21.14
CA ALA A 272 -14.56 1.73 20.24
C ALA A 272 -14.65 3.23 20.61
N GLU A 273 -14.67 3.56 21.91
CA GLU A 273 -14.69 4.95 22.37
C GLU A 273 -13.39 5.69 22.07
N GLN A 274 -12.25 5.03 22.24
CA GLN A 274 -10.94 5.63 21.95
C GLN A 274 -10.74 5.83 20.45
N ARG A 275 -11.20 4.90 19.62
CA ARG A 275 -11.26 5.07 18.16
C ARG A 275 -12.07 6.30 17.75
N ARG A 276 -13.26 6.47 18.33
CA ARG A 276 -14.11 7.65 18.04
C ARG A 276 -13.43 8.96 18.42
N MET A 277 -12.79 9.01 19.59
CA MET A 277 -12.02 10.19 20.01
C MET A 277 -10.82 10.48 19.10
N PHE A 278 -10.11 9.45 18.66
CA PHE A 278 -9.00 9.59 17.71
C PHE A 278 -9.48 10.18 16.38
N MET A 279 -10.54 9.59 15.79
CA MET A 279 -11.10 10.07 14.53
C MET A 279 -11.61 11.51 14.63
N LYS A 280 -12.23 11.88 15.75
CA LYS A 280 -12.65 13.26 16.00
C LYS A 280 -11.45 14.22 16.00
N ARG A 281 -10.38 13.91 16.75
CA ARG A 281 -9.16 14.75 16.77
C ARG A 281 -8.50 14.86 15.39
N ALA A 282 -8.42 13.74 14.66
CA ALA A 282 -7.85 13.75 13.31
C ALA A 282 -8.68 14.65 12.37
N SER A 283 -10.01 14.56 12.44
CA SER A 283 -10.93 15.44 11.69
C SER A 283 -10.74 16.91 12.06
N ASP A 284 -10.68 17.24 13.36
CA ASP A 284 -10.50 18.61 13.85
C ASP A 284 -9.16 19.21 13.40
N THR A 285 -8.10 18.40 13.34
CA THR A 285 -6.78 18.81 12.82
C THR A 285 -6.83 19.06 11.32
N CYS A 286 -7.41 18.15 10.53
CA CYS A 286 -7.59 18.34 9.10
C CYS A 286 -8.40 19.60 8.79
N GLN A 287 -9.49 19.84 9.54
CA GLN A 287 -10.32 21.02 9.35
C GLN A 287 -9.55 22.31 9.66
N ARG A 288 -8.69 22.33 10.68
CA ARG A 288 -7.83 23.47 10.99
C ARG A 288 -6.85 23.79 9.86
N MET A 289 -6.19 22.77 9.32
CA MET A 289 -5.25 22.94 8.19
C MET A 289 -5.96 23.51 6.95
N VAL A 290 -7.17 23.05 6.65
CA VAL A 290 -7.94 23.53 5.50
C VAL A 290 -8.47 24.95 5.69
N MET A 291 -8.92 25.30 6.90
CA MET A 291 -9.52 26.62 7.16
C MET A 291 -8.48 27.74 7.24
N ASN A 292 -7.27 27.46 7.74
CA ASN A 292 -6.18 28.44 7.75
C ASN A 292 -5.80 28.87 6.32
N HIS A 293 -5.87 27.97 5.33
CA HIS A 293 -5.62 28.31 3.93
C HIS A 293 -6.64 29.26 3.29
N ARG A 294 -7.86 29.35 3.84
CA ARG A 294 -8.90 30.25 3.31
C ARG A 294 -8.78 31.67 3.84
N ALA A 295 -8.27 31.84 5.06
CA ALA A 295 -8.08 33.15 5.67
C ALA A 295 -7.03 33.98 4.92
N ASP A 296 -5.93 33.36 4.47
CA ASP A 296 -4.85 34.07 3.76
C ASP A 296 -5.19 34.47 2.32
N ARG A 297 -6.19 33.84 1.69
CA ARG A 297 -6.60 34.17 0.32
C ARG A 297 -7.63 35.30 0.22
N GLY A 298 -8.22 35.72 1.34
CA GLY A 298 -9.28 36.73 1.37
C GLY A 298 -8.82 38.17 1.59
N GLY A 299 -7.51 38.41 1.77
CA GLY A 299 -6.94 39.69 2.19
C GLY A 299 -6.23 40.50 1.10
N ALA A 300 -6.38 40.15 -0.17
CA ALA A 300 -5.78 40.87 -1.31
C ALA A 300 -6.86 41.40 -2.25
#